data_AF-A0A931V9W0-F1
#
_entry.id   AF-A0A931V9W0-F1
#
_cell.length_a   1.000
_cell.length_b   1.000
_cell.length_c   1.000
_cell.angle_alpha   90.00
_cell.angle_beta   90.00
_cell.angle_gamma   90.00
#
_symmetry.space_group_name_H-M   'P 1'
#
loop_
_entity.id
_entity.type
_entity.pdbx_description
1 polymer ?
#
loop_
_entity_poly.entity_id
_entity_poly.type
_entity_poly.pdbx_seq_one_letter_code
_entity_poly.pdbx_strand_id
1 'polypeptide(L)' 'MTTTTYRTPRKTAELGFQALIEKLGCGGALAFISQYETGEGNYTVERKKILASFRLESLRKKRL' A
#
# COMPACT_ATOMS: atom_id res chain seq x y z
N MET A 1 -12.62 5.05 -32.66
CA MET A 1 -11.23 4.74 -32.26
C MET A 1 -11.01 5.30 -30.87
N THR A 2 -10.75 4.46 -29.87
CA THR A 2 -10.45 4.93 -28.51
C THR A 2 -9.00 5.38 -28.48
N THR A 3 -8.76 6.67 -28.29
CA THR A 3 -7.43 7.22 -28.07
C THR A 3 -6.90 6.73 -26.72
N THR A 4 -5.94 5.80 -26.74
CA THR A 4 -5.29 5.32 -25.51
C THR A 4 -4.47 6.45 -24.90
N THR A 5 -4.96 7.02 -23.80
CA THR A 5 -4.22 8.02 -23.04
C THR A 5 -3.19 7.31 -22.17
N TYR A 6 -1.92 7.35 -22.55
CA TYR A 6 -0.85 6.78 -21.73
C TYR A 6 -0.62 7.63 -20.48
N ARG A 7 -0.87 7.03 -19.32
CA ARG A 7 -0.60 7.62 -18.01
C ARG A 7 0.82 7.27 -17.58
N THR A 8 1.39 8.09 -16.70
CA THR A 8 2.67 7.75 -16.06
C THR A 8 2.53 6.43 -15.29
N PRO A 9 3.60 5.63 -15.15
CA PRO A 9 3.55 4.37 -14.42
C PRO A 9 2.97 4.52 -13.02
N ARG A 10 3.35 5.59 -12.31
CA ARG A 10 2.80 5.94 -11.00
C ARG A 10 1.29 6.13 -11.05
N LYS A 11 0.77 6.88 -12.03
CA LYS A 11 -0.66 7.17 -12.09
C LYS A 11 -1.47 5.93 -12.47
N THR A 12 -0.90 5.05 -13.28
CA THR A 12 -1.49 3.75 -13.59
C THR A 12 -1.56 2.87 -12.34
N ALA A 13 -0.49 2.81 -11.54
CA ALA A 13 -0.46 2.06 -10.29
C ALA A 13 -1.49 2.58 -9.27
N GLU A 14 -1.60 3.90 -9.09
CA GLU A 14 -2.60 4.52 -8.20
C GLU A 14 -4.02 4.11 -8.57
N LEU A 15 -4.36 4.15 -9.86
CA LEU A 15 -5.71 3.83 -10.33
C LEU A 15 -6.00 2.33 -10.29
N GLY A 16 -5.02 1.49 -10.61
CA GLY A 16 -5.13 0.04 -10.45
C GLY A 16 -5.38 -0.34 -8.99
N PHE A 17 -4.62 0.25 -8.07
CA PHE A 17 -4.80 0.02 -6.64
C PHE A 17 -6.16 0.49 -6.14
N GLN A 18 -6.63 1.66 -6.59
CA GLN A 18 -7.96 2.16 -6.24
C GLN A 18 -9.08 1.24 -6.75
N ALA A 19 -8.98 0.73 -7.98
CA ALA A 19 -9.94 -0.22 -8.53
C ALA A 19 -9.96 -1.55 -7.75
N LEU A 20 -8.79 -2.04 -7.33
CA LEU A 20 -8.70 -3.23 -6.48
C LEU A 20 -9.36 -3.02 -5.12
N ILE A 21 -9.13 -1.88 -4.47
CA ILE A 21 -9.78 -1.55 -3.19
C ILE A 21 -11.30 -1.48 -3.35
N GLU A 22 -11.79 -0.83 -4.40
CA GLU A 22 -13.24 -0.69 -4.64
C GLU A 22 -13.93 -2.05 -4.75
N LYS A 23 -13.28 -3.04 -5.38
CA LYS A 23 -13.88 -4.37 -5.61
C LYS A 23 -13.61 -5.39 -4.52
N LEU A 24 -12.43 -5.36 -3.90
CA LEU A 24 -11.95 -6.42 -3.01
C LEU A 24 -11.75 -5.96 -1.56
N GLY A 25 -11.86 -4.66 -1.29
CA GLY A 25 -11.42 -4.05 -0.04
C GLY A 25 -9.91 -4.08 0.13
N CYS A 26 -9.41 -3.42 1.18
CA CYS A 26 -7.96 -3.29 1.41
C CYS A 26 -7.24 -4.64 1.57
N GLY A 27 -7.85 -5.58 2.31
CA GLY A 27 -7.26 -6.90 2.54
C GLY A 27 -7.19 -7.75 1.27
N GLY A 28 -8.28 -7.78 0.50
CA GLY A 28 -8.33 -8.52 -0.76
C GLY A 28 -7.41 -7.93 -1.83
N ALA A 29 -7.30 -6.60 -1.90
CA ALA A 29 -6.36 -5.93 -2.80
C ALA A 29 -4.90 -6.31 -2.51
N LEU A 30 -4.49 -6.30 -1.23
CA LEU A 30 -3.13 -6.70 -0.84
C LEU A 30 -2.86 -8.18 -1.12
N ALA A 31 -3.81 -9.06 -0.81
CA ALA A 31 -3.70 -10.49 -1.11
C ALA A 31 -3.59 -10.75 -2.62
N PHE A 32 -4.35 -10.02 -3.44
CA PHE A 32 -4.24 -10.08 -4.90
C PHE A 32 -2.84 -9.69 -5.38
N ILE A 33 -2.32 -8.54 -4.96
CA ILE A 33 -0.99 -8.08 -5.37
C ILE A 33 0.10 -9.07 -4.95
N SER A 34 0.01 -9.61 -3.73
CA SER A 34 0.99 -10.57 -3.19
C SER A 34 1.08 -11.89 -3.95
N GLN A 35 0.09 -12.22 -4.79
CA GLN A 35 0.15 -13.40 -5.65
C GLN A 35 1.11 -13.21 -6.84
N TYR A 36 1.35 -11.96 -7.24
CA TYR A 36 2.17 -11.61 -8.41
C TYR A 36 3.47 -10.93 -8.04
N GLU A 37 3.51 -10.28 -6.88
CA GLU A 37 4.71 -9.66 -6.32
C GLU A 37 5.13 -10.43 -5.07
N THR A 38 6.28 -11.10 -5.16
CA THR A 38 6.93 -11.64 -3.97
C THR A 38 7.40 -10.46 -3.13
N GLY A 39 6.83 -10.30 -1.94
CA GLY A 39 7.31 -9.30 -0.98
C GLY A 39 8.79 -9.56 -0.67
N GLU A 40 9.61 -8.52 -0.75
CA GLU A 40 11.02 -8.59 -0.41
C GLU A 40 11.30 -7.98 0.97
N GLY A 41 12.36 -8.47 1.61
CA GLY A 41 12.83 -7.96 2.90
C GLY A 41 12.19 -8.65 4.11
N ASN A 42 12.78 -8.42 5.27
CA ASN A 42 12.31 -8.96 6.55
C ASN A 42 11.57 -7.87 7.31
N TYR A 43 10.26 -7.73 7.05
CA TYR A 43 9.44 -6.71 7.72
C TYR A 43 9.52 -6.82 9.25
N THR A 44 9.69 -8.00 9.83
CA THR A 44 9.86 -8.16 11.28
C THR A 44 11.12 -7.47 11.78
N VAL A 45 12.24 -7.59 11.06
CA VAL A 45 13.51 -6.92 11.40
C VAL A 45 13.41 -5.42 11.13
N GLU A 46 12.88 -5.03 9.96
CA GLU A 46 12.75 -3.62 9.59
C GLU A 46 11.77 -2.87 10.49
N ARG A 47 10.65 -3.49 10.87
CA ARG A 47 9.68 -2.94 11.83
C ARG A 47 10.34 -2.63 13.17
N LYS A 48 11.24 -3.50 13.67
CA LYS A 48 11.97 -3.25 14.90
C LYS A 48 12.85 -2.01 14.79
N LYS A 49 13.51 -1.79 13.63
CA LYS A 49 14.32 -0.59 13.38
C LYS A 49 13.44 0.67 13.31
N ILE A 50 12.36 0.63 12.52
CA ILE A 50 11.43 1.76 12.34
C ILE A 50 10.82 2.18 13.68
N LEU A 51 10.43 1.20 14.51
CA LEU A 51 9.80 1.45 15.80
C LEU A 51 10.78 1.60 16.95
N ALA A 52 12.10 1.49 16.73
CA ALA A 52 13.10 1.56 17.81
C ALA A 52 13.06 2.88 18.57
N SER A 53 12.74 3.98 17.87
CA SER A 53 12.59 5.32 18.45
C SER A 53 11.13 5.70 18.72
N PHE A 54 10.17 4.82 18.40
CA PHE A 54 8.75 5.11 18.56
C PHE A 54 8.32 4.91 20.01
N ARG A 55 7.72 5.94 20.61
CA ARG A 55 7.12 5.87 21.95
C ARG A 55 5.61 5.97 21.83
N LEU A 56 4.89 5.26 22.70
CA LEU A 56 3.42 5.33 22.74
C LEU A 56 2.93 6.76 22.97
N GLU A 57 3.65 7.56 23.76
CA GLU A 57 3.37 8.99 23.98
C GLU A 57 3.43 9.85 22.71
N SER A 58 4.11 9.36 21.66
CA SER A 58 4.16 10.03 20.36
C SER A 58 2.87 9.86 19.56
N LEU A 59 1.97 8.94 19.97
CA LEU A 59 0.64 8.79 19.40
C LEU A 59 -0.26 9.93 19.86
N ARG A 60 -0.16 11.09 19.20
CA ARG A 60 -1.17 12.14 19.34
C ARG A 60 -2.50 11.61 18.80
N LYS A 61 -3.47 11.38 19.68
CA LYS A 61 -4.88 11.20 19.28
C LYS A 61 -5.29 12.45 18.51
N LYS A 62 -5.35 12.38 17.18
CA LYS A 62 -6.10 13.35 16.39
C LYS A 62 -7.56 13.06 16.71
N ARG A 63 -8.15 13.82 17.64
CA ARG A 63 -9.59 13.83 17.88
C ARG A 63 -10.24 14.19 16.54
N LEU A 64 -10.86 13.20 15.91
CA LEU A 64 -11.85 13.42 14.86
C LEU A 64 -13.07 14.10 15.48
#